data_AF-A0A8T5M3W2-F1
#
_entry.id   AF-A0A8T5M3W2-F1
#
_cell.length_a   1.000
_cell.length_b   1.000
_cell.length_c   1.000
_cell.angle_alpha   90.00
_cell.angle_beta   90.00
_cell.angle_gamma   90.00
#
_symmetry.space_group_name_H-M   'P 1'
#
loop_
_entity.id
_entity.type
_entity.pdbx_description
1 polymer ?
#
loop_
_entity_poly.entity_id
_entity_poly.type
_entity_poly.pdbx_seq_one_letter_code
_entity_poly.pdbx_strand_id
1 'polypeptide(L)' 'MRIKAEAEYLFEASWEVCNKVGGINTVLISKTPLMKEYYGKYFLIGPYYRDKFEREVVEAPVWD' A
#
# COMPACT_ATOMS: atom_id res chain seq x y z
N MET A 1 -18.24 -12.36 11.43
CA MET A 1 -16.96 -13.09 11.61
C MET A 1 -16.11 -12.80 10.38
N ARG A 2 -15.02 -12.04 10.50
CA ARG A 2 -14.13 -11.78 9.34
C ARG A 2 -13.08 -12.90 9.32
N ILE A 3 -13.00 -13.61 8.20
CA ILE A 3 -12.01 -14.68 8.00
C ILE A 3 -10.67 -13.98 7.75
N LYS A 4 -9.68 -14.18 8.63
CA LYS A 4 -8.31 -13.74 8.39
C LYS A 4 -7.64 -14.66 7.38
N ALA A 5 -6.77 -14.11 6.54
CA ALA A 5 -5.95 -14.93 5.66
C ALA A 5 -4.99 -15.81 6.48
N GLU A 6 -4.68 -17.00 5.98
CA GLU A 6 -3.63 -17.85 6.57
C GLU A 6 -2.23 -17.23 6.39
N ALA A 7 -2.05 -16.45 5.33
CA ALA A 7 -0.80 -15.74 5.07
C ALA A 7 -0.65 -14.49 5.96
N GLU A 8 0.49 -14.40 6.65
CA GLU A 8 0.82 -13.25 7.50
C GLU A 8 1.22 -12.00 6.70
N TYR A 9 1.83 -12.20 5.52
CA TYR A 9 2.38 -11.14 4.68
C TYR A 9 1.66 -11.10 3.33
N LEU A 10 1.30 -9.89 2.89
CA LEU A 10 0.81 -9.64 1.55
C LEU A 10 1.62 -8.52 0.89
N PHE A 11 2.08 -8.78 -0.33
CA PHE A 11 2.76 -7.81 -1.18
C PHE A 11 1.92 -7.61 -2.44
N GLU A 12 1.56 -6.36 -2.73
CA GLU A 12 0.89 -5.97 -3.95
C GLU A 12 1.75 -5.01 -4.75
N ALA A 13 1.92 -5.28 -6.03
CA ALA A 13 2.70 -4.44 -6.94
C ALA A 13 1.78 -3.73 -7.94
N SER A 14 1.96 -2.42 -8.13
CA SER A 14 1.25 -1.65 -9.15
C SER A 14 2.05 -0.44 -9.58
N TRP A 15 1.87 -0.04 -10.84
CA TRP A 15 2.44 1.18 -11.39
C TRP A 15 1.95 2.46 -10.69
N GLU A 16 0.78 2.38 -10.05
CA GLU A 16 0.10 3.52 -9.43
C GLU A 16 0.27 3.59 -7.89
N VAL A 17 1.11 2.74 -7.31
CA VAL A 17 1.56 2.89 -5.91
C VAL A 17 2.38 4.17 -5.81
N CYS A 18 1.92 5.13 -4.98
CA CYS A 18 2.56 6.45 -4.80
C CYS A 18 2.78 7.21 -6.12
N ASN A 19 1.93 6.94 -7.11
CA ASN A 19 2.01 7.52 -8.44
C ASN A 19 0.62 7.58 -9.07
N LYS A 20 -0.15 8.63 -8.74
CA LYS A 20 -1.46 8.78 -9.37
C LYS A 20 -1.34 9.05 -10.88
N VAL A 21 -1.78 8.09 -11.68
CA VAL A 21 -1.85 8.18 -13.16
C VAL A 21 -3.31 8.05 -13.62
N GLY A 22 -4.09 7.19 -12.96
CA GLY A 22 -5.46 6.88 -13.28
C GLY A 22 -6.26 6.44 -12.06
N GLY A 23 -7.20 5.52 -12.28
CA GLY A 23 -8.12 5.07 -11.22
C GLY A 23 -7.51 4.07 -10.24
N ILE A 24 -6.39 3.43 -10.58
CA ILE A 24 -5.82 2.34 -9.75
C ILE A 24 -5.28 2.91 -8.44
N ASN A 25 -4.68 4.10 -8.45
CA ASN A 25 -4.28 4.78 -7.21
C ASN A 25 -5.45 4.92 -6.22
N THR A 26 -6.63 5.30 -6.71
CA THR A 26 -7.85 5.40 -5.87
C THR A 26 -8.29 4.04 -5.34
N VAL A 27 -8.20 2.98 -6.15
CA VAL A 27 -8.50 1.60 -5.72
C VAL A 27 -7.53 1.13 -4.63
N LEU A 28 -6.24 1.40 -4.79
CA LEU A 28 -5.22 1.07 -3.78
C LEU A 28 -5.52 1.77 -2.45
N ILE A 29 -5.84 3.06 -2.49
CA ILE A 29 -6.17 3.85 -1.30
C ILE A 29 -7.44 3.30 -0.62
N SER A 30 -8.52 3.08 -1.38
CA SER A 30 -9.80 2.65 -0.80
C SER A 30 -9.79 1.22 -0.27
N LYS A 31 -8.98 0.33 -0.87
CA LYS A 31 -8.84 -1.08 -0.45
C LYS A 31 -7.90 -1.26 0.73
N THR A 32 -6.91 -0.37 0.93
CA THR A 32 -5.86 -0.53 1.95
C THR A 32 -6.39 -0.76 3.38
N PRO A 33 -7.40 -0.03 3.89
CA PRO A 33 -7.95 -0.28 5.22
C PRO A 33 -8.46 -1.71 5.37
N LEU A 34 -9.15 -2.22 4.36
CA LEU A 34 -9.65 -3.59 4.33
C LEU A 34 -8.49 -4.59 4.38
N MET A 35 -7.47 -4.45 3.53
CA MET A 35 -6.34 -5.39 3.50
C MET A 35 -5.60 -5.46 4.83
N LYS A 36 -5.46 -4.34 5.55
CA LYS A 36 -4.86 -4.30 6.89
C LYS A 36 -5.67 -5.03 7.96
N GLU A 37 -6.98 -5.20 7.76
CA GLU A 37 -7.82 -6.01 8.67
C GLU A 37 -7.72 -7.51 8.38
N TYR A 38 -7.54 -7.88 7.10
CA TYR A 38 -7.49 -9.28 6.65
C TYR A 38 -6.10 -9.92 6.78
N TYR A 39 -5.04 -9.13 6.62
CA TYR A 39 -3.65 -9.58 6.64
C TYR A 39 -2.91 -8.94 7.82
N GLY A 40 -1.95 -9.68 8.40
CA GLY A 40 -1.12 -9.15 9.48
C GLY A 40 -0.24 -7.99 9.01
N LYS A 41 0.45 -8.17 7.87
CA LYS A 41 1.33 -7.17 7.27
C LYS A 41 1.02 -7.03 5.78
N TYR A 42 0.81 -5.79 5.34
CA TYR A 42 0.43 -5.46 3.98
C TYR A 42 1.38 -4.41 3.40
N PHE A 43 2.00 -4.75 2.27
CA PHE A 43 3.02 -3.93 1.61
C PHE A 43 2.61 -3.63 0.17
N LEU A 44 2.87 -2.40 -0.24
CA LEU A 44 2.67 -1.92 -1.60
C LEU A 44 4.03 -1.65 -2.24
N ILE A 45 4.21 -2.11 -3.48
CA ILE A 45 5.44 -1.98 -4.25
C ILE A 45 5.12 -1.25 -5.54
N GLY A 46 5.89 -0.20 -5.84
CA GLY A 46 5.74 0.56 -7.07
C GLY A 46 7.04 1.20 -7.53
N PRO A 47 7.05 1.75 -8.75
CA PRO A 47 8.16 2.55 -9.25
C PRO A 47 8.41 3.78 -8.37
N TYR A 48 9.68 4.07 -8.11
CA TYR A 48 10.08 5.26 -7.35
C TYR A 48 10.17 6.48 -8.26
N TYR A 49 9.40 7.52 -7.95
CA TYR A 49 9.49 8.83 -8.59
C TYR A 49 9.83 9.89 -7.54
N ARG A 50 11.04 10.44 -7.60
CA ARG A 50 11.56 11.41 -6.62
C ARG A 50 10.58 12.55 -6.35
N ASP A 51 10.08 13.19 -7.40
CA ASP A 51 9.21 14.38 -7.30
C ASP A 51 7.82 14.09 -6.70
N LYS A 52 7.38 12.82 -6.74
CA LYS A 52 6.07 12.39 -6.22
C LYS A 52 6.19 11.79 -4.82
N PHE A 53 7.31 11.14 -4.54
CA PHE A 53 7.58 10.49 -3.26
C PHE A 53 7.46 11.48 -2.09
N GLU A 54 8.06 12.66 -2.22
CA GLU A 54 8.05 13.71 -1.18
C GLU A 54 6.64 14.27 -0.90
N ARG A 55 5.67 14.06 -1.80
CA ARG A 55 4.31 14.60 -1.68
C ARG A 55 3.30 13.57 -1.19
N GLU A 56 3.47 12.31 -1.60
CA GLU A 56 2.49 11.24 -1.37
C GLU A 56 2.90 10.28 -0.24
N VAL A 57 4.17 10.31 0.19
CA VAL A 57 4.70 9.39 1.20
C VAL A 57 5.10 10.16 2.45
N VAL A 58 4.47 9.81 3.56
CA VAL A 58 5.03 10.13 4.88
C VAL A 58 5.98 8.99 5.22
N GLU A 59 7.27 9.29 5.33
CA GLU A 59 8.24 8.31 5.80
C GLU A 59 7.79 7.78 7.16
N ALA A 60 7.63 6.46 7.25
CA ALA A 60 7.38 5.85 8.54
C ALA A 60 8.60 6.14 9.44
N PRO A 61 8.39 6.41 10.74
CA PRO A 61 9.51 6.54 11.66
C PRO A 61 10.39 5.30 11.55
N VAL A 62 11.70 5.52 11.55
CA VAL A 62 12.66 4.42 11.63
C VAL A 62 12.35 3.66 12.92
N TRP A 63 12.05 2.38 12.80
CA TRP A 63 11.84 1.53 13.96
C TRP A 63 13.22 1.31 14.59
N ASP A 64 13.44 1.88 15.78
CA ASP A 64 14.62 1.61 16.62
C ASP A 64 14.71 0.13 17.03
#